data_AF-X6MML7-F1
#
_entry.id   AF-X6MML7-F1
#
_cell.length_a   1.000
_cell.length_b   1.000
_cell.length_c   1.000
_cell.angle_alpha   90.00
_cell.angle_beta   90.00
_cell.angle_gamma   90.00
#
_symmetry.space_group_name_H-M   'P 1'
#
loop_
_entity.id
_entity.type
_entity.pdbx_description
1 polymer ?
#
loop_
_entity_poly.entity_id
_entity_poly.type
_entity_poly.pdbx_seq_one_letter_code
_entity_poly.pdbx_strand_id
1 'polypeptide(L)'
;MAGKKDQFMPIVNALRLPLKQKEMDIEKNWLQDPKKLMKKIMCVWIPANGTLLDMMVRQLPSPLEAQHYRVTNLYSGPLDTLEAAAVAKCDASGPMSVYVAKMVPFGQRRYAFGRVFSGTIKESENVRILGPDYEHNTKRDLYVKKVGSIGWIGARGYTYKPESIHDCPAGNLCTILDLDNFMLHSGTLTDSDEFYPFRNTSYSTARAAVVQVAIDSKSPADLPRLVQGLKRLSQLEPSARVYVDTSGQHWIYT
;
A
#
# COMPACT_ATOMS: atom_id res chain seq x y z
N MET A 1 -29.30 13.13 32.96
CA MET A 1 -29.74 12.84 31.57
C MET A 1 -30.60 11.57 31.50
N ALA A 2 -31.60 11.42 32.38
CA ALA A 2 -32.41 10.20 32.49
C ALA A 2 -33.77 10.25 31.74
N GLY A 3 -34.07 11.32 31.00
CA GLY A 3 -35.42 11.59 30.46
C GLY A 3 -35.54 11.65 28.93
N LYS A 4 -34.60 11.07 28.15
CA LYS A 4 -34.70 11.12 26.67
C LYS A 4 -35.20 9.82 26.03
N LYS A 5 -35.38 8.73 26.79
CA LYS A 5 -35.87 7.44 26.26
C LYS A 5 -37.24 7.59 25.59
N ASP A 6 -38.14 8.31 26.25
CA ASP A 6 -39.51 8.52 25.77
C ASP A 6 -39.59 9.36 24.49
N GLN A 7 -38.54 10.13 24.19
CA GLN A 7 -38.43 10.90 22.95
C GLN A 7 -37.89 10.06 21.78
N PHE A 8 -36.97 9.11 22.06
CA PHE A 8 -36.31 8.32 21.01
C PHE A 8 -37.04 7.02 20.66
N MET A 9 -37.73 6.39 21.61
CA MET A 9 -38.49 5.16 21.34
C MET A 9 -39.57 5.33 20.27
N PRO A 10 -40.34 6.44 20.24
CA PRO A 10 -41.27 6.70 19.14
C PRO A 10 -40.57 6.77 17.78
N ILE A 11 -39.39 7.39 17.72
CA ILE A 11 -38.60 7.51 16.49
C ILE A 11 -38.08 6.14 16.04
N VAL A 12 -37.50 5.35 16.95
CA VAL A 12 -37.00 3.99 16.65
C VAL A 12 -38.12 3.09 16.14
N ASN A 13 -39.31 3.17 16.77
CA ASN A 13 -40.49 2.41 16.37
C ASN A 13 -41.04 2.90 15.02
N ALA A 14 -41.10 4.21 14.78
CA ALA A 14 -41.53 4.79 13.51
C ALA A 14 -40.61 4.37 12.35
N LEU A 15 -39.30 4.28 12.61
CA LEU A 15 -38.28 3.83 11.66
C LEU A 15 -38.23 2.31 11.48
N ARG A 16 -39.02 1.54 12.25
CA ARG A 16 -39.13 0.07 12.19
C ARG A 16 -37.77 -0.65 12.24
N LEU A 17 -36.85 -0.16 13.08
CA LEU A 17 -35.50 -0.68 13.15
C LEU A 17 -35.46 -2.06 13.83
N PRO A 18 -34.84 -3.09 13.22
CA PRO A 18 -34.75 -4.44 13.77
C PRO A 18 -33.65 -4.54 14.85
N LEU A 19 -33.81 -3.83 15.97
CA LEU A 19 -32.88 -3.88 17.09
C LEU A 19 -33.15 -5.12 17.95
N LYS A 20 -32.09 -5.84 18.37
CA LYS A 20 -32.27 -7.00 19.28
C LYS A 20 -32.67 -6.51 20.66
N GLN A 21 -33.43 -7.31 21.41
CA GLN A 21 -33.96 -6.91 22.73
C GLN A 21 -32.86 -6.54 23.76
N LYS A 22 -31.70 -7.21 23.71
CA LYS A 22 -30.49 -6.84 24.49
C LYS A 22 -29.87 -5.48 24.12
N GLU A 23 -30.13 -5.01 22.90
CA GLU A 23 -29.72 -3.71 22.37
C GLU A 23 -30.79 -2.64 22.63
N MET A 24 -32.03 -3.08 22.85
CA MET A 24 -33.18 -2.29 23.26
C MET A 24 -33.24 -2.03 24.79
N ASP A 25 -32.32 -2.58 25.59
CA ASP A 25 -32.03 -2.11 26.95
C ASP A 25 -31.37 -0.72 26.91
N ILE A 26 -32.10 0.21 26.30
CA ILE A 26 -31.74 1.58 25.97
C ILE A 26 -31.47 2.33 27.27
N GLU A 27 -32.13 2.00 28.37
CA GLU A 27 -31.91 2.64 29.67
C GLU A 27 -30.49 2.39 30.20
N LYS A 28 -30.06 1.13 30.33
CA LYS A 28 -28.70 0.81 30.80
C LYS A 28 -27.62 1.26 29.83
N ASN A 29 -27.85 1.09 28.51
CA ASN A 29 -26.86 1.43 27.49
C ASN A 29 -26.75 2.95 27.24
N TRP A 30 -27.83 3.71 27.36
CA TRP A 30 -27.82 5.18 27.18
C TRP A 30 -27.24 5.91 28.39
N LEU A 31 -27.48 5.40 29.60
CA LEU A 31 -26.87 5.92 30.82
C LEU A 31 -25.35 5.70 30.85
N GLN A 32 -24.86 4.64 30.20
CA GLN A 32 -23.43 4.32 30.13
C GLN A 32 -22.70 4.98 28.96
N ASP A 33 -23.25 4.95 27.73
CA ASP A 33 -22.61 5.57 26.55
C ASP A 33 -23.61 5.94 25.43
N PRO A 34 -24.16 7.17 25.43
CA PRO A 34 -25.18 7.61 24.46
C PRO A 34 -24.63 7.73 23.02
N LYS A 35 -23.32 7.98 22.84
CA LYS A 35 -22.72 8.10 21.51
C LYS A 35 -22.68 6.76 20.79
N LYS A 36 -22.39 5.69 21.54
CA LYS A 36 -22.33 4.32 21.01
C LYS A 36 -23.69 3.82 20.54
N LEU A 37 -24.76 4.12 21.28
CA LEU A 37 -26.11 3.76 20.88
C LEU A 37 -26.55 4.53 19.62
N MET A 38 -26.33 5.85 19.59
CA MET A 38 -26.65 6.68 18.42
C MET A 38 -25.94 6.15 17.16
N LYS A 39 -24.63 5.87 17.25
CA LYS A 39 -23.87 5.28 16.15
C LYS A 39 -24.51 3.97 15.65
N LYS A 40 -24.94 3.11 16.57
CA LYS A 40 -25.57 1.83 16.23
C LYS A 40 -26.91 1.99 15.55
N ILE A 41 -27.78 2.88 16.05
CA ILE A 41 -29.06 3.21 15.44
C ILE A 41 -28.84 3.70 14.01
N MET A 42 -27.90 4.64 13.81
CA MET A 42 -27.58 5.17 12.48
C MET A 42 -27.03 4.10 11.52
N CYS A 43 -26.16 3.20 12.00
CA CYS A 43 -25.64 2.09 11.18
C CYS A 43 -26.73 1.11 10.73
N VAL A 44 -27.79 0.93 11.52
CA VAL A 44 -28.92 0.05 11.18
C VAL A 44 -29.90 0.77 10.26
N TRP A 45 -30.16 2.05 10.53
CA TRP A 45 -31.14 2.83 9.77
C TRP A 45 -30.65 3.19 8.37
N ILE A 46 -29.40 3.66 8.26
CA ILE A 46 -28.79 4.07 7.00
C ILE A 46 -27.41 3.38 6.90
N PRO A 47 -27.38 2.08 6.55
CA PRO A 47 -26.14 1.35 6.37
C PRO A 47 -25.37 1.92 5.16
N ALA A 48 -24.29 2.65 5.43
CA ALA A 48 -23.51 3.32 4.39
C ALA A 48 -22.68 2.35 3.53
N ASN A 49 -22.42 1.12 4.00
CA ASN A 49 -21.55 0.17 3.32
C ASN A 49 -22.04 -0.21 1.91
N GLY A 50 -23.34 -0.48 1.76
CA GLY A 50 -23.92 -0.83 0.46
C GLY A 50 -23.85 0.33 -0.53
N THR A 51 -24.26 1.52 -0.10
CA THR A 51 -24.24 2.74 -0.93
C THR A 51 -22.82 3.16 -1.31
N LEU A 52 -21.88 3.09 -0.37
CA LEU A 52 -20.47 3.40 -0.66
C LEU A 52 -19.87 2.41 -1.65
N LEU A 53 -20.18 1.11 -1.52
CA LEU A 53 -19.72 0.11 -2.47
C LEU A 53 -20.31 0.35 -3.86
N ASP A 54 -21.61 0.60 -3.97
CA ASP A 54 -22.27 0.91 -5.24
C ASP A 54 -21.70 2.18 -5.88
N MET A 55 -21.45 3.22 -5.08
CA MET A 55 -20.79 4.44 -5.54
C MET A 55 -19.37 4.14 -6.06
N MET A 56 -18.57 3.35 -5.33
CA MET A 56 -17.23 2.97 -5.77
C MET A 56 -17.27 2.18 -7.08
N VAL A 57 -18.15 1.19 -7.19
CA VAL A 57 -18.29 0.36 -8.40
C VAL A 57 -18.74 1.17 -9.61
N ARG A 58 -19.62 2.16 -9.42
CA ARG A 58 -20.13 3.00 -10.52
C ARG A 58 -19.17 4.10 -10.95
N GLN A 59 -18.39 4.66 -10.02
CA GLN A 59 -17.60 5.86 -10.27
C GLN A 59 -16.11 5.58 -10.46
N LEU A 60 -15.59 4.47 -9.94
CA LEU A 60 -14.19 4.10 -10.12
C LEU A 60 -14.06 3.16 -11.33
N PRO A 61 -13.19 3.49 -12.30
CA PRO A 61 -12.96 2.63 -13.45
C PRO A 61 -12.31 1.32 -13.01
N SER A 62 -12.63 0.25 -13.72
CA SER A 62 -11.97 -1.04 -13.53
C SER A 62 -10.47 -0.92 -13.87
N PRO A 63 -9.61 -1.78 -13.30
CA PRO A 63 -8.21 -1.91 -13.71
C PRO A 63 -8.01 -1.97 -15.22
N LEU A 64 -8.87 -2.72 -15.92
CA LEU A 64 -8.81 -2.93 -17.37
C LEU A 64 -9.01 -1.64 -18.15
N GLU A 65 -10.00 -0.83 -17.77
CA GLU A 65 -10.27 0.47 -18.40
C GLU A 65 -9.25 1.52 -17.98
N ALA A 66 -8.91 1.55 -16.69
CA ALA A 66 -8.04 2.54 -16.08
C ALA A 66 -6.62 2.49 -16.65
N GLN A 67 -6.13 1.29 -16.95
CA GLN A 67 -4.74 1.09 -17.32
C GLN A 67 -4.43 1.60 -18.73
N HIS A 68 -5.41 1.56 -19.63
CA HIS A 68 -5.26 2.02 -21.02
C HIS A 68 -4.82 3.50 -21.10
N TYR A 69 -5.40 4.38 -20.29
CA TYR A 69 -5.03 5.80 -20.29
C TYR A 69 -3.95 6.14 -19.25
N ARG A 70 -3.69 5.27 -18.26
CA ARG A 70 -2.66 5.50 -17.23
C ARG A 70 -1.27 5.04 -17.65
N VAL A 71 -1.15 4.09 -18.58
CA VAL A 71 0.14 3.56 -19.03
C VAL A 71 1.12 4.65 -19.46
N THR A 72 0.64 5.68 -20.17
CA THR A 72 1.44 6.84 -20.63
C THR A 72 2.10 7.62 -19.48
N ASN A 73 1.47 7.61 -18.30
CA ASN A 73 1.98 8.29 -17.11
C ASN A 73 2.79 7.35 -16.20
N LEU A 74 2.48 6.05 -16.22
CA LEU A 74 3.09 5.05 -15.35
C LEU A 74 4.37 4.45 -15.94
N TYR A 75 4.39 4.12 -17.23
CA TYR A 75 5.53 3.45 -17.87
C TYR A 75 6.58 4.48 -18.29
N SER A 76 7.86 4.22 -18.02
CA SER A 76 8.94 5.15 -18.39
C SER A 76 9.44 4.95 -19.81
N GLY A 77 9.25 3.77 -20.39
CA GLY A 77 9.73 3.40 -21.72
C GLY A 77 8.82 3.79 -22.87
N PRO A 78 9.20 3.39 -24.10
CA PRO A 78 8.38 3.53 -25.30
C PRO A 78 7.06 2.74 -25.20
N LEU A 79 5.97 3.27 -25.77
CA LEU A 79 4.62 2.67 -25.66
C LEU A 79 4.34 1.61 -26.74
N ASP A 80 5.22 1.48 -27.72
CA ASP A 80 5.18 0.51 -28.81
C ASP A 80 5.76 -0.86 -28.43
N THR A 81 6.21 -1.04 -27.19
CA THR A 81 6.74 -2.32 -26.68
C THR A 81 5.63 -3.29 -26.29
N LEU A 82 5.97 -4.59 -26.29
CA LEU A 82 5.06 -5.66 -25.84
C LEU A 82 4.70 -5.49 -24.35
N GLU A 83 5.65 -5.05 -23.54
CA GLU A 83 5.51 -4.76 -22.12
C GLU A 83 4.51 -3.63 -21.89
N ALA A 84 4.66 -2.51 -22.60
CA ALA A 84 3.74 -1.38 -22.48
C ALA A 84 2.32 -1.77 -22.91
N ALA A 85 2.18 -2.56 -23.97
CA ALA A 85 0.88 -3.06 -24.43
C ALA A 85 0.24 -4.03 -23.42
N ALA A 86 1.03 -4.93 -22.82
CA ALA A 86 0.56 -5.86 -21.79
C ALA A 86 0.12 -5.12 -20.52
N VAL A 87 0.88 -4.12 -20.11
CA VAL A 87 0.49 -3.19 -19.03
C VAL A 87 -0.81 -2.51 -19.40
N ALA A 88 -0.91 -1.85 -20.56
CA ALA A 88 -2.10 -1.10 -20.97
C ALA A 88 -3.38 -1.95 -20.99
N LYS A 89 -3.28 -3.23 -21.37
CA LYS A 89 -4.39 -4.19 -21.41
C LYS A 89 -4.65 -4.90 -20.09
N CYS A 90 -3.82 -4.69 -19.07
CA CYS A 90 -3.87 -5.44 -17.81
C CYS A 90 -3.89 -6.96 -18.05
N ASP A 91 -3.07 -7.43 -18.99
CA ASP A 91 -3.06 -8.83 -19.45
C ASP A 91 -2.40 -9.74 -18.43
N ALA A 92 -3.13 -10.72 -17.88
CA ALA A 92 -2.63 -11.68 -16.91
C ALA A 92 -1.67 -12.73 -17.49
N SER A 93 -1.64 -12.88 -18.82
CA SER A 93 -0.80 -13.83 -19.57
C SER A 93 0.42 -13.20 -20.23
N GLY A 94 0.52 -11.87 -20.23
CA GLY A 94 1.67 -11.14 -20.77
C GLY A 94 2.87 -11.12 -19.82
N PRO A 95 3.93 -10.37 -20.18
CA PRO A 95 5.10 -10.16 -19.33
C PRO A 95 4.70 -9.68 -17.95
N MET A 96 5.23 -10.31 -16.91
CA MET A 96 4.92 -9.97 -15.53
C MET A 96 5.52 -8.61 -15.17
N SER A 97 4.67 -7.76 -14.60
CA SER A 97 5.09 -6.49 -14.04
C SER A 97 4.35 -6.18 -12.74
N VAL A 98 5.09 -5.82 -11.70
CA VAL A 98 4.55 -5.39 -10.41
C VAL A 98 5.19 -4.08 -10.03
N TYR A 99 4.39 -3.10 -9.64
CA TYR A 99 4.92 -1.90 -8.99
C TYR A 99 4.75 -2.03 -7.48
N VAL A 100 5.87 -2.00 -6.76
CA VAL A 100 5.88 -1.91 -5.31
C VAL A 100 5.82 -0.44 -4.92
N ALA A 101 4.75 -0.05 -4.24
CA ALA A 101 4.51 1.33 -3.86
C ALA A 101 5.09 1.67 -2.48
N LYS A 102 5.07 0.69 -1.55
CA LYS A 102 5.53 0.90 -0.17
C LYS A 102 5.98 -0.40 0.48
N MET A 103 6.99 -0.32 1.34
CA MET A 103 7.35 -1.37 2.28
C MET A 103 6.56 -1.20 3.58
N VAL A 104 5.88 -2.25 4.03
CA VAL A 104 5.08 -2.23 5.26
C VAL A 104 5.74 -3.09 6.33
N PRO A 105 5.89 -2.59 7.57
CA PRO A 105 6.53 -3.34 8.65
C PRO A 105 5.61 -4.43 9.19
N PHE A 106 6.18 -5.61 9.40
CA PHE A 106 5.51 -6.76 10.03
C PHE A 106 6.47 -7.48 10.99
N GLY A 107 6.36 -7.15 12.28
CA GLY A 107 7.30 -7.63 13.29
C GLY A 107 8.72 -7.17 12.96
N GLN A 108 9.65 -8.11 12.80
CA GLN A 108 11.03 -7.82 12.38
C GLN A 108 11.22 -7.77 10.86
N ARG A 109 10.27 -8.33 10.08
CA ARG A 109 10.33 -8.41 8.62
C ARG A 109 9.53 -7.26 8.00
N ARG A 110 9.71 -7.05 6.69
CA ARG A 110 8.90 -6.12 5.90
C ARG A 110 8.38 -6.88 4.70
N TYR A 111 7.15 -6.56 4.31
CA TYR A 111 6.62 -7.01 3.04
C TYR A 111 6.50 -5.82 2.08
N ALA A 112 6.81 -6.07 0.82
CA ALA A 112 6.59 -5.14 -0.27
C ALA A 112 5.10 -5.15 -0.62
N PHE A 113 4.43 -4.01 -0.53
CA PHE A 113 3.05 -3.85 -0.95
C PHE A 113 3.00 -3.22 -2.34
N GLY A 114 2.36 -3.91 -3.28
CA GLY A 114 2.35 -3.51 -4.68
C GLY A 114 1.14 -3.99 -5.45
N ARG A 115 1.06 -3.55 -6.70
CA ARG A 115 0.03 -3.95 -7.66
C ARG A 115 0.67 -4.67 -8.83
N VAL A 116 0.08 -5.80 -9.23
CA VAL A 116 0.40 -6.49 -10.47
C VAL A 116 -0.28 -5.74 -11.62
N PHE A 117 0.49 -5.22 -12.56
CA PHE A 117 -0.02 -4.46 -13.70
C PHE A 117 -0.19 -5.33 -14.94
N SER A 118 0.70 -6.29 -15.15
CA SER A 118 0.62 -7.30 -16.21
C SER A 118 1.22 -8.62 -15.71
N GLY A 119 0.89 -9.71 -16.40
CA GLY A 119 1.28 -11.08 -16.07
C GLY A 119 0.67 -11.57 -14.76
N THR A 120 1.29 -12.63 -14.23
CA THR A 120 0.90 -13.25 -12.96
C THR A 120 2.16 -13.53 -12.16
N ILE A 121 2.26 -12.98 -10.94
CA ILE A 121 3.39 -13.26 -10.05
C ILE A 121 3.14 -14.56 -9.29
N LYS A 122 4.15 -15.43 -9.23
CA LYS A 122 4.09 -16.73 -8.54
C LYS A 122 5.21 -16.88 -7.52
N GLU A 123 4.94 -17.66 -6.48
CA GLU A 123 5.95 -17.95 -5.46
C GLU A 123 7.17 -18.66 -6.07
N SER A 124 8.37 -18.36 -5.54
CA SER A 124 9.65 -18.99 -5.94
C SER A 124 10.10 -18.76 -7.39
N GLU A 125 9.43 -17.89 -8.14
CA GLU A 125 9.85 -17.50 -9.48
C GLU A 125 11.02 -16.51 -9.44
N ASN A 126 11.91 -16.56 -10.44
CA ASN A 126 12.99 -15.58 -10.55
C ASN A 126 12.43 -14.27 -11.10
N VAL A 127 12.65 -13.18 -10.37
CA VAL A 127 12.22 -11.84 -10.79
C VAL A 127 13.38 -10.87 -10.75
N ARG A 128 13.33 -9.93 -11.69
CA ARG A 128 14.19 -8.75 -11.74
C ARG A 128 13.55 -7.65 -10.90
N ILE A 129 14.30 -7.17 -9.94
CA ILE A 129 13.97 -6.03 -9.08
C ILE A 129 14.69 -4.82 -9.67
N LEU A 130 13.91 -3.93 -10.26
CA LEU A 130 14.34 -2.62 -10.75
C LEU A 130 14.10 -1.62 -9.62
N GLY A 131 15.17 -1.20 -8.95
CA GLY A 131 15.07 -0.19 -7.91
C GLY A 131 14.74 1.19 -8.47
N PRO A 132 14.53 2.19 -7.59
CA PRO A 132 14.10 3.51 -8.00
C PRO A 132 15.12 4.25 -8.86
N ASP A 133 16.42 3.97 -8.71
CA ASP A 133 17.49 4.63 -9.46
C ASP A 133 17.94 3.80 -10.67
N TYR A 134 17.17 2.77 -11.05
CA TYR A 134 17.46 1.92 -12.21
C TYR A 134 17.29 2.69 -13.52
N GLU A 135 18.32 2.67 -14.35
CA GLU A 135 18.28 3.14 -15.74
C GLU A 135 18.32 1.94 -16.69
N HIS A 136 17.49 1.99 -17.73
CA HIS A 136 17.41 0.91 -18.72
C HIS A 136 18.78 0.65 -19.37
N ASN A 137 19.13 -0.62 -19.58
CA ASN A 137 20.45 -1.11 -20.02
C ASN A 137 21.61 -0.91 -19.04
N THR A 138 21.37 -0.44 -17.82
CA THR A 138 22.40 -0.42 -16.78
C THR A 138 22.26 -1.59 -15.82
N LYS A 139 23.35 -1.94 -15.12
CA LYS A 139 23.32 -2.89 -13.99
C LYS A 139 23.17 -2.16 -12.64
N ARG A 140 22.98 -0.84 -12.65
CA ARG A 140 22.81 -0.05 -11.44
C ARG A 140 21.43 -0.31 -10.88
N ASP A 141 21.34 -0.58 -9.57
CA ASP A 141 20.08 -0.79 -8.86
C ASP A 141 19.20 -1.91 -9.47
N LEU A 142 19.85 -2.92 -10.04
CA LEU A 142 19.24 -4.12 -10.61
C LEU A 142 19.61 -5.34 -9.76
N TYR A 143 18.59 -6.07 -9.29
CA TYR A 143 18.78 -7.31 -8.55
C TYR A 143 17.93 -8.43 -9.14
N VAL A 144 18.50 -9.63 -9.27
CA VAL A 144 17.75 -10.84 -9.66
C VAL A 144 17.62 -11.75 -8.47
N LYS A 145 16.39 -12.01 -8.03
CA LYS A 145 16.10 -12.82 -6.85
C LYS A 145 14.84 -13.63 -7.04
N LYS A 146 14.75 -14.73 -6.28
CA LYS A 146 13.52 -15.49 -6.20
C LYS A 146 12.51 -14.74 -5.35
N VAL A 147 11.26 -14.68 -5.83
CA VAL A 147 10.13 -14.20 -5.05
C VAL A 147 9.98 -15.10 -3.83
N GLY A 148 9.86 -14.49 -2.65
CA GLY A 148 9.52 -15.20 -1.42
C GLY A 148 8.07 -15.66 -1.45
N SER A 149 7.47 -15.76 -0.26
CA SER A 149 6.04 -16.00 -0.16
C SER A 149 5.23 -14.76 -0.57
N ILE A 150 4.15 -14.98 -1.30
CA ILE A 150 3.21 -13.95 -1.71
C ILE A 150 2.03 -14.00 -0.75
N GLY A 151 1.53 -12.83 -0.36
CA GLY A 151 0.36 -12.72 0.50
C GLY A 151 -0.68 -11.75 -0.03
N TRP A 152 -1.92 -11.97 0.35
CA TRP A 152 -3.01 -11.03 0.18
C TRP A 152 -3.28 -10.29 1.48
N ILE A 153 -3.46 -8.97 1.39
CA ILE A 153 -3.95 -8.17 2.52
C ILE A 153 -5.47 -8.18 2.44
N GLY A 154 -6.09 -9.02 3.24
CA GLY A 154 -7.54 -9.06 3.35
C GLY A 154 -8.14 -7.84 4.07
N ALA A 155 -9.45 -7.90 4.31
CA ALA A 155 -10.26 -6.81 4.87
C ALA A 155 -9.84 -6.33 6.28
N ARG A 156 -8.88 -7.01 6.94
CA ARG A 156 -8.33 -6.61 8.23
C ARG A 156 -7.29 -5.50 8.12
N GLY A 157 -6.84 -5.16 6.92
CA GLY A 157 -5.96 -4.03 6.64
C GLY A 157 -4.47 -4.31 6.83
N TYR A 158 -3.65 -3.28 6.55
CA TYR A 158 -2.18 -3.31 6.49
C TYR A 158 -1.46 -3.67 7.81
N THR A 159 -2.19 -3.78 8.92
CA THR A 159 -1.61 -4.09 10.24
C THR A 159 -1.62 -5.58 10.57
N TYR A 160 -2.26 -6.41 9.75
CA TYR A 160 -2.37 -7.84 9.98
C TYR A 160 -1.43 -8.64 9.08
N LYS A 161 -1.10 -9.86 9.54
CA LYS A 161 -0.31 -10.82 8.77
C LYS A 161 -0.99 -11.07 7.42
N PRO A 162 -0.29 -10.91 6.29
CA PRO A 162 -0.83 -11.28 4.99
C PRO A 162 -1.21 -12.76 4.94
N GLU A 163 -2.32 -13.08 4.28
CA GLU A 163 -2.73 -14.45 4.03
C GLU A 163 -1.96 -14.99 2.83
N SER A 164 -1.27 -16.12 2.97
CA SER A 164 -0.45 -16.69 1.90
C SER A 164 -1.30 -17.04 0.69
N ILE A 165 -0.83 -16.69 -0.51
CA ILE A 165 -1.44 -17.04 -1.79
C ILE A 165 -0.37 -17.62 -2.72
N HIS A 166 -0.78 -18.52 -3.62
CA HIS A 166 0.15 -19.17 -4.55
C HIS A 166 0.54 -18.26 -5.73
N ASP A 167 -0.44 -17.51 -6.24
CA ASP A 167 -0.28 -16.64 -7.39
C ASP A 167 -1.19 -15.41 -7.30
N CYS A 168 -0.80 -14.34 -8.01
CA CYS A 168 -1.56 -13.10 -8.07
C CYS A 168 -1.56 -12.56 -9.51
N PRO A 169 -2.71 -12.56 -10.21
CA PRO A 169 -2.79 -12.07 -11.59
C PRO A 169 -2.91 -10.54 -11.66
N ALA A 170 -2.66 -10.02 -12.86
CA ALA A 170 -2.79 -8.60 -13.20
C ALA A 170 -4.11 -7.97 -12.70
N GLY A 171 -4.00 -6.72 -12.24
CA GLY A 171 -5.11 -5.95 -11.68
C GLY A 171 -5.21 -6.01 -10.16
N ASN A 172 -4.64 -7.03 -9.52
CA ASN A 172 -4.73 -7.24 -8.09
C ASN A 172 -3.57 -6.62 -7.30
N LEU A 173 -3.83 -6.40 -6.02
CA LEU A 173 -2.84 -5.98 -5.03
C LEU A 173 -2.28 -7.21 -4.32
N CYS A 174 -0.98 -7.23 -4.12
CA CYS A 174 -0.30 -8.30 -3.41
C CYS A 174 0.76 -7.75 -2.46
N THR A 175 1.13 -8.62 -1.52
CA THR A 175 2.30 -8.45 -0.68
C THR A 175 3.33 -9.49 -1.05
N ILE A 176 4.59 -9.09 -1.03
CA ILE A 176 5.71 -9.95 -1.38
C ILE A 176 6.72 -9.90 -0.24
N LEU A 177 7.10 -11.07 0.27
CA LEU A 177 8.10 -11.21 1.31
C LEU A 177 9.52 -11.31 0.72
N ASP A 178 10.51 -11.05 1.56
CA ASP A 178 11.95 -11.24 1.27
C ASP A 178 12.56 -10.32 0.19
N LEU A 179 11.92 -9.17 -0.07
CA LEU A 179 12.45 -8.09 -0.92
C LEU A 179 13.13 -6.94 -0.13
N ASP A 180 13.16 -7.05 1.20
CA ASP A 180 13.59 -6.00 2.13
C ASP A 180 15.05 -5.58 2.00
N ASN A 181 15.93 -6.47 1.55
CA ASN A 181 17.34 -6.16 1.39
C ASN A 181 17.69 -5.49 0.06
N PHE A 182 16.82 -5.66 -0.94
CA PHE A 182 17.06 -5.26 -2.34
C PHE A 182 16.26 -4.03 -2.75
N MET A 183 15.18 -3.72 -2.03
CA MET A 183 14.34 -2.58 -2.31
C MET A 183 14.44 -1.54 -1.18
N LEU A 184 14.52 -0.27 -1.56
CA LEU A 184 14.45 0.85 -0.63
C LEU A 184 12.98 1.08 -0.24
N HIS A 185 12.25 1.90 -0.98
CA HIS A 185 10.88 2.29 -0.65
C HIS A 185 9.86 1.85 -1.71
N SER A 186 10.24 2.00 -2.99
CA SER A 186 9.46 1.65 -4.16
C SER A 186 10.36 1.02 -5.22
N GLY A 187 9.75 0.38 -6.20
CA GLY A 187 10.47 -0.23 -7.31
C GLY A 187 9.54 -1.04 -8.20
N THR A 188 10.09 -1.49 -9.32
CA THR A 188 9.38 -2.32 -10.29
C THR A 188 9.94 -3.74 -10.27
N LEU A 189 9.06 -4.74 -10.25
CA LEU A 189 9.42 -6.15 -10.43
C LEU A 189 8.97 -6.59 -11.81
N THR A 190 9.79 -7.41 -12.47
CA THR A 190 9.46 -7.92 -13.80
C THR A 190 10.19 -9.23 -14.10
N ASP A 191 9.66 -10.00 -15.04
CA ASP A 191 10.31 -11.17 -15.64
C ASP A 191 11.03 -10.85 -16.96
N SER A 192 10.66 -9.76 -17.65
CA SER A 192 11.24 -9.37 -18.93
C SER A 192 12.58 -8.63 -18.77
N ASP A 193 13.51 -8.95 -19.67
CA ASP A 193 14.80 -8.29 -19.72
C ASP A 193 14.75 -6.88 -20.31
N GLU A 194 13.75 -6.62 -21.14
CA GLU A 194 13.53 -5.38 -21.89
C GLU A 194 12.57 -4.41 -21.18
N PHE A 195 12.07 -4.79 -20.01
CA PHE A 195 11.11 -3.98 -19.27
C PHE A 195 11.74 -2.66 -18.78
N TYR A 196 11.13 -1.54 -19.14
CA TYR A 196 11.45 -0.24 -18.56
C TYR A 196 10.74 -0.08 -17.22
N PRO A 197 11.39 0.44 -16.17
CA PRO A 197 10.77 0.58 -14.86
C PRO A 197 9.52 1.48 -14.94
N PHE A 198 8.56 1.28 -14.04
CA PHE A 198 7.53 2.29 -13.84
C PHE A 198 8.17 3.58 -13.37
N ARG A 199 7.62 4.72 -13.80
CA ARG A 199 8.00 6.02 -13.26
C ARG A 199 7.74 5.99 -11.77
N ASN A 200 8.80 6.17 -11.00
CA ASN A 200 8.64 6.40 -9.58
C ASN A 200 7.69 7.57 -9.41
N THR A 201 6.71 7.40 -8.54
CA THR A 201 5.90 8.51 -8.08
C THR A 201 6.84 9.45 -7.35
N SER A 202 7.43 10.41 -8.08
CA SER A 202 7.97 11.59 -7.45
C SER A 202 6.78 12.21 -6.75
N TYR A 203 6.74 12.06 -5.43
CA TYR A 203 5.86 12.86 -4.62
C TYR A 203 6.11 14.29 -5.09
N SER A 204 5.10 14.95 -5.65
CA SER A 204 5.24 16.34 -6.12
C SER A 204 5.75 17.26 -4.99
N THR A 205 5.67 16.80 -3.74
CA THR A 205 6.24 17.38 -2.52
C THR A 205 7.71 17.07 -2.26
N ALA A 206 8.32 16.03 -2.84
CA ALA A 206 9.75 15.70 -2.72
C ALA A 206 10.68 16.71 -3.45
N ARG A 207 10.11 17.66 -4.20
CA ARG A 207 10.85 18.80 -4.77
C ARG A 207 11.21 19.88 -3.74
N ALA A 208 10.79 19.76 -2.50
CA ALA A 208 11.36 20.52 -1.39
C ALA A 208 11.25 19.68 -0.12
N ALA A 209 12.19 18.76 0.11
CA ALA A 209 12.49 18.43 1.49
C ALA A 209 12.94 19.73 2.16
N VAL A 210 12.06 20.31 2.97
CA VAL A 210 12.22 21.65 3.54
C VAL A 210 13.16 21.59 4.74
N VAL A 211 13.16 20.45 5.44
CA VAL A 211 13.88 20.29 6.70
C VAL A 211 15.09 19.39 6.49
N GLN A 212 16.25 19.93 6.85
CA GLN A 212 17.53 19.22 6.81
C GLN A 212 18.04 19.05 8.24
N VAL A 213 18.25 17.81 8.66
CA VAL A 213 18.74 17.50 10.00
C VAL A 213 19.98 16.63 9.87
N ALA A 214 21.08 17.11 10.41
CA ALA A 214 22.26 16.29 10.63
C ALA A 214 22.04 15.38 11.84
N ILE A 215 22.35 14.10 11.69
CA ILE A 215 22.21 13.10 12.74
C ILE A 215 23.56 12.44 12.96
N ASP A 216 23.90 12.29 14.24
CA ASP A 216 25.10 11.58 14.65
C ASP A 216 24.80 10.68 15.84
N SER A 217 25.60 9.62 15.98
CA SER A 217 25.55 8.72 17.11
C SER A 217 26.21 9.37 18.33
N LYS A 218 25.58 9.27 19.51
CA LYS A 218 26.19 9.76 20.76
C LYS A 218 27.48 9.00 21.12
N SER A 219 27.52 7.72 20.76
CA SER A 219 28.66 6.83 20.96
C SER A 219 29.07 6.25 19.60
N PRO A 220 30.37 6.25 19.26
CA PRO A 220 30.86 5.64 18.02
C PRO A 220 30.48 4.14 17.89
N ALA A 221 30.29 3.44 19.01
CA ALA A 221 29.88 2.04 19.02
C ALA A 221 28.46 1.81 18.49
N ASP A 222 27.59 2.83 18.54
CA ASP A 222 26.21 2.75 18.06
C ASP A 222 26.05 3.16 16.60
N LEU A 223 27.13 3.62 15.93
CA LEU A 223 27.10 4.03 14.53
C LEU A 223 26.52 2.96 13.58
N PRO A 224 26.85 1.65 13.71
CA PRO A 224 26.24 0.62 12.87
C PRO A 224 24.72 0.52 13.05
N ARG A 225 24.24 0.73 14.28
CA ARG A 225 22.80 0.73 14.59
C ARG A 225 22.11 1.95 14.02
N LEU A 226 22.77 3.12 14.05
CA LEU A 226 22.27 4.34 13.41
C LEU A 226 22.12 4.14 11.90
N VAL A 227 23.16 3.65 11.22
CA VAL A 227 23.13 3.40 9.77
C VAL A 227 22.01 2.41 9.41
N GLN A 228 21.85 1.34 10.19
CA GLN A 228 20.75 0.39 10.00
C GLN A 228 19.38 1.05 10.22
N GLY A 229 19.24 1.90 11.24
CA GLY A 229 18.02 2.65 11.51
C GLY A 229 17.67 3.63 10.40
N LEU A 230 18.65 4.37 9.88
CA LEU A 230 18.50 5.30 8.76
C LEU A 230 18.07 4.56 7.49
N LYS A 231 18.69 3.42 7.18
CA LYS A 231 18.25 2.57 6.07
C LYS A 231 16.78 2.20 6.23
N ARG A 232 16.36 1.74 7.43
CA ARG A 232 14.96 1.38 7.70
C ARG A 232 13.99 2.56 7.58
N LEU A 233 14.40 3.75 8.00
CA LEU A 233 13.59 4.95 7.88
C LEU A 233 13.31 5.27 6.40
N SER A 234 14.35 5.24 5.57
CA SER A 234 14.21 5.47 4.12
C SER A 234 13.30 4.45 3.44
N GLN A 235 13.23 3.21 3.95
CA GLN A 235 12.29 2.20 3.43
C GLN A 235 10.82 2.46 3.80
N LEU A 236 10.59 3.02 4.99
CA LEU A 236 9.24 3.20 5.54
C LEU A 236 8.60 4.51 5.10
N GLU A 237 9.41 5.55 4.96
CA GLU A 237 8.97 6.91 4.70
C GLU A 237 9.53 7.41 3.36
N PRO A 238 8.73 7.37 2.28
CA PRO A 238 9.19 7.75 0.94
C PRO A 238 9.68 9.21 0.81
N SER A 239 9.24 10.10 1.70
CA SER A 239 9.71 11.49 1.74
C SER A 239 11.07 11.65 2.42
N ALA A 240 11.48 10.70 3.26
CA ALA A 240 12.73 10.78 4.01
C ALA A 240 13.92 10.30 3.14
N ARG A 241 14.77 11.24 2.73
CA ARG A 241 16.02 10.93 2.02
C ARG A 241 17.18 10.98 3.00
N VAL A 242 17.96 9.90 3.02
CA VAL A 242 19.18 9.81 3.82
C VAL A 242 20.38 10.00 2.89
N TYR A 243 21.27 10.91 3.26
CA TYR A 243 22.52 11.18 2.53
C TYR A 243 23.69 11.13 3.51
N VAL A 244 24.86 10.74 3.02
CA VAL A 244 26.10 10.79 3.79
C VAL A 244 27.03 11.75 3.07
N ASP A 245 27.44 12.80 3.76
CA ASP A 245 28.37 13.76 3.20
C ASP A 245 29.80 13.19 3.17
N THR A 246 30.65 13.81 2.36
CA THR A 246 32.09 13.55 2.26
C THR A 246 32.83 13.64 3.60
N SER A 247 32.30 14.42 4.54
CA SER A 247 32.77 14.53 5.93
C SER A 247 32.42 13.31 6.79
N GLY A 248 31.60 12.39 6.30
CA GLY A 248 31.08 11.24 7.04
C GLY A 248 29.82 11.54 7.87
N GLN A 249 29.29 12.78 7.82
CA GLN A 249 28.09 13.16 8.55
C GLN A 249 26.82 12.65 7.86
N HIS A 250 25.88 12.10 8.63
CA HIS A 250 24.59 11.63 8.12
C HIS A 250 23.56 12.76 8.12
N TRP A 251 22.87 12.92 7.00
CA TRP A 251 21.83 13.93 6.81
C TRP A 251 20.49 13.28 6.47
N ILE A 252 19.42 13.79 7.08
CA ILE A 252 18.04 13.47 6.70
C ILE A 252 17.40 14.71 6.09
N TYR A 253 16.74 14.49 4.97
CA TYR A 253 15.91 15.46 4.26
C TYR A 253 14.46 14.98 4.31
N THR A 254 13.54 15.82 4.81
CA THR A 254 12.09 15.56 4.83
C THR A 254 11.26 16.80 4.51
#